data_AF-A0A2M7Y800-F1
#
_entry.id   AF-A0A2M7Y800-F1
#
_cell.length_a   1.000
_cell.length_b   1.000
_cell.length_c   1.000
_cell.angle_alpha   90.00
_cell.angle_beta   90.00
_cell.angle_gamma   90.00
#
_symmetry.space_group_name_H-M   'P 1'
#
loop_
_entity.id
_entity.type
_entity.pdbx_description
1 polymer ?
#
loop_
_entity_poly.entity_id
_entity_poly.type
_entity_poly.pdbx_seq_one_letter_code
_entity_poly.pdbx_strand_id
1 'polypeptide(L)'
;HGGHATLGAGIAAALAATQPQVLVWLSPVLAGLMLAPWLSRLSGQTRAGSALRAAGLLRTVEEIAAPPLAQAADAASAQIAAASAQGLADLIDDAWLAAGHTAMLGDRADAPGVRLPSITAAAKIAVADGPAQALEWLDAHERLALVDEAALLAAWRGGGKAPVIALAASR
;
A
#
# COMPACT_ATOMS: atom_id res chain seq x y z
N HIS A 1 -30.20 -8.37 -9.51
CA HIS A 1 -29.98 -7.24 -10.45
C HIS A 1 -30.89 -7.29 -11.70
N GLY A 2 -32.09 -7.91 -11.64
CA GLY A 2 -33.03 -7.97 -12.79
C GLY A 2 -34.28 -7.10 -12.63
N GLY A 3 -34.72 -6.84 -11.39
CA GLY A 3 -35.98 -6.13 -11.11
C GLY A 3 -35.97 -4.63 -11.43
N HIS A 4 -34.83 -3.96 -11.37
CA HIS A 4 -34.76 -2.52 -11.69
C HIS A 4 -34.85 -2.24 -13.20
N ALA A 5 -34.32 -3.14 -14.04
CA ALA A 5 -34.42 -3.03 -15.49
C ALA A 5 -35.86 -3.29 -15.98
N THR A 6 -36.57 -4.23 -15.36
CA THR A 6 -37.96 -4.54 -15.72
C THR A 6 -38.94 -3.46 -15.27
N LEU A 7 -38.73 -2.85 -14.09
CA LEU A 7 -39.53 -1.72 -13.62
C LEU A 7 -39.37 -0.50 -14.54
N GLY A 8 -38.12 -0.17 -14.93
CA GLY A 8 -37.85 0.93 -15.86
C GLY A 8 -38.48 0.71 -17.24
N ALA A 9 -38.43 -0.52 -17.76
CA ALA A 9 -39.08 -0.88 -19.02
C ALA A 9 -40.62 -0.79 -18.92
N GLY A 10 -41.20 -1.19 -17.79
CA GLY A 10 -42.64 -1.07 -17.53
C GLY A 10 -43.12 0.37 -17.49
N ILE A 11 -42.39 1.27 -16.83
CA ILE A 11 -42.71 2.71 -16.78
C ILE A 11 -42.58 3.34 -18.17
N ALA A 12 -41.54 2.99 -18.94
CA ALA A 12 -41.36 3.48 -20.31
C ALA A 12 -42.50 3.03 -21.24
N ALA A 13 -42.95 1.77 -21.14
CA ALA A 13 -44.07 1.24 -21.90
C ALA A 13 -45.41 1.92 -21.53
N ALA A 14 -45.63 2.19 -20.24
CA ALA A 14 -46.82 2.88 -19.77
C ALA A 14 -46.88 4.34 -20.27
N LEU A 15 -45.75 5.04 -20.28
CA LEU A 15 -45.64 6.40 -20.84
C LEU A 15 -45.82 6.40 -22.37
N ALA A 16 -45.41 5.33 -23.07
CA ALA A 16 -45.58 5.16 -24.52
C ALA A 16 -47.04 5.03 -24.93
N ALA A 17 -47.82 4.31 -24.12
CA ALA A 17 -49.24 4.14 -24.37
C ALA A 17 -50.08 5.39 -24.02
N THR A 18 -49.63 6.19 -23.04
CA THR A 18 -50.48 7.24 -22.45
C THR A 18 -50.14 8.65 -22.92
N GLN A 19 -48.86 9.02 -23.05
CA GLN A 19 -48.43 10.39 -23.35
C GLN A 19 -47.14 10.44 -24.20
N PRO A 20 -47.23 10.15 -25.51
CA PRO A 20 -46.06 10.01 -26.38
C PRO A 20 -45.24 11.31 -26.54
N GLN A 21 -45.83 12.48 -26.37
CA GLN A 21 -45.10 13.75 -26.45
C GLN A 21 -44.19 13.99 -25.24
N VAL A 22 -44.61 13.57 -24.06
CA VAL A 22 -43.82 13.65 -22.82
C VAL A 22 -42.62 12.68 -22.88
N LEU A 23 -42.80 11.55 -23.55
CA LEU A 23 -41.72 10.59 -23.78
C LEU A 23 -40.55 11.15 -24.57
N VAL A 24 -40.79 11.96 -25.59
CA VAL A 24 -39.70 12.55 -26.37
C VAL A 24 -38.84 13.43 -25.46
N TRP A 25 -39.49 14.22 -24.58
CA TRP A 25 -38.81 15.06 -23.60
C TRP A 25 -38.12 14.27 -22.48
N LEU A 26 -38.69 13.15 -22.03
CA LEU A 26 -38.10 12.30 -20.99
C LEU A 26 -37.15 11.22 -21.53
N SER A 27 -37.08 11.04 -22.84
CA SER A 27 -36.28 10.01 -23.50
C SER A 27 -34.80 10.03 -23.09
N PRO A 28 -34.12 11.19 -22.89
CA PRO A 28 -32.71 11.18 -22.49
C PRO A 28 -32.52 10.62 -21.08
N VAL A 29 -33.43 10.95 -20.16
CA VAL A 29 -33.39 10.49 -18.76
C VAL A 29 -33.71 9.00 -18.69
N LEU A 30 -34.75 8.56 -19.40
CA LEU A 30 -35.13 7.15 -19.46
C LEU A 30 -34.04 6.29 -20.12
N ALA A 31 -33.41 6.79 -21.18
CA ALA A 31 -32.26 6.13 -21.81
C ALA A 31 -31.09 6.00 -20.82
N GLY A 32 -30.77 7.06 -20.07
CA GLY A 32 -29.76 7.02 -19.02
C GLY A 32 -30.06 5.99 -17.93
N LEU A 33 -31.32 5.92 -17.45
CA LEU A 33 -31.76 4.94 -16.45
C LEU A 33 -31.71 3.50 -16.97
N MET A 34 -32.04 3.27 -18.25
CA MET A 34 -31.93 1.96 -18.89
C MET A 34 -30.47 1.52 -19.05
N LEU A 35 -29.56 2.47 -19.30
CA LEU A 35 -28.12 2.21 -19.43
C LEU A 35 -27.41 2.05 -18.07
N ALA A 36 -27.95 2.59 -16.98
CA ALA A 36 -27.32 2.60 -15.67
C ALA A 36 -26.89 1.22 -15.13
N PRO A 37 -27.70 0.13 -15.24
CA PRO A 37 -27.27 -1.20 -14.79
C PRO A 37 -26.09 -1.75 -15.60
N TRP A 38 -26.04 -1.44 -16.89
CA TRP A 38 -24.94 -1.85 -17.77
C TRP A 38 -23.67 -1.08 -17.45
N LEU A 39 -23.76 0.25 -17.30
CA LEU A 39 -22.65 1.11 -16.87
C LEU A 39 -22.11 0.69 -15.50
N SER A 40 -22.98 0.36 -14.54
CA SER A 40 -22.57 -0.13 -13.21
C SER A 40 -21.76 -1.43 -13.32
N ARG A 41 -22.21 -2.37 -14.16
CA ARG A 41 -21.47 -3.63 -14.40
C ARG A 41 -20.17 -3.40 -15.16
N LEU A 42 -20.13 -2.43 -16.07
CA LEU A 42 -18.94 -2.09 -16.84
C LEU A 42 -17.88 -1.41 -15.95
N SER A 43 -18.32 -0.56 -15.01
CA SER A 43 -17.46 0.16 -14.08
C SER A 43 -16.70 -0.76 -13.11
N GLY A 44 -17.21 -1.96 -12.82
CA GLY A 44 -16.54 -2.95 -11.98
C GLY A 44 -15.53 -3.84 -12.71
N GLN A 45 -15.43 -3.73 -14.04
CA GLN A 45 -14.56 -4.60 -14.85
C GLN A 45 -13.22 -3.92 -15.12
N THR A 46 -12.13 -4.57 -14.69
CA THR A 46 -10.75 -4.11 -14.91
C THR A 46 -10.42 -3.93 -16.40
N ARG A 47 -10.94 -4.79 -17.27
CA ARG A 47 -10.77 -4.72 -18.73
C ARG A 47 -11.43 -3.50 -19.37
N ALA A 48 -12.63 -3.13 -18.91
CA ALA A 48 -13.31 -1.95 -19.41
C ALA A 48 -12.60 -0.68 -18.92
N GLY A 49 -12.19 -0.66 -17.65
CA GLY A 49 -11.39 0.43 -17.10
C GLY A 49 -10.05 0.62 -17.81
N SER A 50 -9.34 -0.47 -18.13
CA SER A 50 -8.07 -0.38 -18.88
C SER A 50 -8.26 0.09 -20.32
N ALA A 51 -9.33 -0.34 -21.00
CA ALA A 51 -9.68 0.14 -22.33
C ALA A 51 -10.04 1.64 -22.33
N LEU A 52 -10.82 2.10 -21.34
CA LEU A 52 -11.16 3.53 -21.16
C LEU A 52 -9.92 4.37 -20.82
N ARG A 53 -9.00 3.84 -20.00
CA ARG A 53 -7.69 4.45 -19.72
C ARG A 53 -6.83 4.54 -20.98
N ALA A 54 -6.80 3.49 -21.80
CA ALA A 54 -6.09 3.48 -23.08
C ALA A 54 -6.69 4.45 -24.09
N ALA A 55 -8.02 4.63 -24.08
CA ALA A 55 -8.73 5.63 -24.88
C ALA A 55 -8.55 7.07 -24.36
N GLY A 56 -7.83 7.28 -23.25
CA GLY A 56 -7.57 8.61 -22.67
C GLY A 56 -8.74 9.21 -21.90
N LEU A 57 -9.85 8.49 -21.74
CA LEU A 57 -11.06 8.97 -21.05
C LEU A 57 -10.90 9.06 -19.52
N LEU A 58 -9.91 8.36 -18.97
CA LEU A 58 -9.60 8.35 -17.53
C LEU A 58 -8.25 8.99 -17.20
N ARG A 59 -7.63 9.71 -18.15
CA ARG A 59 -6.39 10.43 -17.88
C ARG A 59 -6.72 11.79 -17.30
N THR A 60 -6.16 12.09 -16.15
CA THR A 60 -6.25 13.44 -15.59
C THR A 60 -5.17 14.33 -16.22
N VAL A 61 -5.32 15.65 -16.10
CA VAL A 61 -4.35 16.62 -16.68
C VAL A 61 -2.96 16.40 -16.07
N GLU A 62 -2.91 16.03 -14.79
CA GLU A 62 -1.71 15.76 -14.02
C GLU A 62 -0.98 14.50 -14.48
N GLU A 63 -1.66 13.50 -15.04
CA GLU A 63 -1.01 12.31 -15.63
C GLU A 63 -0.38 12.62 -16.99
N ILE A 64 -0.91 13.60 -17.74
CA ILE A 64 -0.42 13.98 -19.06
C ILE A 64 0.76 14.95 -18.93
N ALA A 65 0.65 15.89 -18.00
CA ALA A 65 1.68 16.86 -17.68
C ALA A 65 1.91 16.88 -16.18
N ALA A 66 2.74 15.93 -15.71
CA ALA A 66 3.12 15.86 -14.32
C ALA A 66 3.72 17.20 -13.87
N PRO A 67 3.24 17.80 -12.76
CA PRO A 67 3.78 19.05 -12.29
C PRO A 67 5.28 18.89 -11.97
N PRO A 68 6.08 19.96 -12.06
CA PRO A 68 7.52 19.88 -11.80
C PRO A 68 7.87 19.25 -10.45
N LEU A 69 7.02 19.45 -9.43
CA LEU A 69 7.18 18.83 -8.11
C LEU A 69 7.04 17.31 -8.15
N ALA A 70 6.07 16.77 -8.90
CA ALA A 70 5.89 15.33 -9.04
C ALA A 70 7.08 14.70 -9.79
N GLN A 71 7.54 15.35 -10.86
CA GLN A 71 8.74 14.90 -11.58
C GLN A 71 9.99 14.91 -10.70
N ALA A 72 10.15 15.94 -9.86
CA ALA A 72 11.24 16.02 -8.90
C ALA A 72 11.15 14.93 -7.83
N ALA A 73 9.94 14.62 -7.34
CA ALA A 73 9.71 13.55 -6.39
C ALA A 73 10.00 12.16 -6.99
N ASP A 74 9.60 11.92 -8.24
CA ASP A 74 9.89 10.69 -8.97
C ASP A 74 11.40 10.53 -9.19
N ALA A 75 12.08 11.61 -9.59
CA ALA A 75 13.54 11.61 -9.77
C ALA A 75 14.27 11.36 -8.44
N ALA A 76 13.84 11.99 -7.34
CA ALA A 76 14.39 11.75 -6.02
C ALA A 76 14.16 10.30 -5.57
N SER A 77 12.97 9.75 -5.79
CA SER A 77 12.64 8.37 -5.46
C SER A 77 13.51 7.39 -6.24
N ALA A 78 13.73 7.64 -7.54
CA ALA A 78 14.61 6.84 -8.38
C ALA A 78 16.08 6.92 -7.92
N GLN A 79 16.55 8.11 -7.51
CA GLN A 79 17.88 8.29 -6.94
C GLN A 79 18.04 7.52 -5.62
N ILE A 80 17.05 7.59 -4.73
CA ILE A 80 17.03 6.85 -3.46
C ILE A 80 17.05 5.34 -3.74
N ALA A 81 16.22 4.85 -4.67
CA ALA A 81 16.19 3.43 -5.03
C ALA A 81 17.50 2.94 -5.67
N ALA A 82 18.14 3.77 -6.49
CA ALA A 82 19.46 3.46 -7.06
C ALA A 82 20.56 3.49 -5.99
N ALA A 83 20.45 4.40 -5.02
CA ALA A 83 21.32 4.51 -3.84
C ALA A 83 20.91 3.59 -2.69
N SER A 84 19.86 2.77 -2.84
CA SER A 84 19.45 1.75 -1.88
C SER A 84 19.94 0.36 -2.33
N ALA A 85 21.03 0.31 -3.11
CA ALA A 85 21.80 -0.92 -3.28
C ALA A 85 22.34 -1.45 -1.94
N GLN A 86 22.30 -0.60 -0.92
CA GLN A 86 22.68 -0.87 0.45
C GLN A 86 21.65 -1.76 1.13
N GLY A 87 22.11 -2.92 1.58
CA GLY A 87 21.30 -3.93 2.26
C GLY A 87 21.33 -3.75 3.77
N LEU A 88 20.51 -4.53 4.46
CA LEU A 88 20.48 -4.58 5.92
C LEU A 88 21.88 -4.84 6.52
N ALA A 89 22.72 -5.62 5.83
CA ALA A 89 24.09 -5.92 6.24
C ALA A 89 24.99 -4.67 6.38
N ASP A 90 24.79 -3.63 5.56
CA ASP A 90 25.60 -2.41 5.62
C ASP A 90 25.39 -1.63 6.93
N LEU A 91 24.24 -1.82 7.59
CA LEU A 91 24.00 -1.28 8.92
C LEU A 91 24.90 -1.92 10.00
N ILE A 92 25.59 -3.04 9.73
CA ILE A 92 26.62 -3.59 10.64
C ILE A 92 27.91 -2.79 10.50
N ASP A 93 28.36 -2.61 9.27
CA ASP A 93 29.70 -2.15 8.95
C ASP A 93 29.83 -0.63 9.01
N ASP A 94 28.74 0.10 8.71
CA ASP A 94 28.71 1.56 8.75
C ASP A 94 28.04 2.07 10.04
N ALA A 95 28.87 2.61 10.96
CA ALA A 95 28.40 3.23 12.19
C ALA A 95 27.60 4.51 11.98
N TRP A 96 27.94 5.29 10.95
CA TRP A 96 27.23 6.52 10.63
C TRP A 96 25.84 6.21 10.06
N LEU A 97 25.75 5.21 9.18
CA LEU A 97 24.50 4.76 8.57
C LEU A 97 23.49 4.31 9.63
N ALA A 98 23.89 3.47 10.60
CA ALA A 98 22.92 3.06 11.63
C ALA A 98 22.64 4.15 12.67
N ALA A 99 23.58 5.05 12.96
CA ALA A 99 23.29 6.20 13.81
C ALA A 99 22.22 7.10 13.14
N GLY A 100 22.34 7.32 11.83
CA GLY A 100 21.33 8.02 11.04
C GLY A 100 19.98 7.28 11.03
N HIS A 101 20.00 5.97 10.76
CA HIS A 101 18.80 5.14 10.75
C HIS A 101 18.08 5.12 12.10
N THR A 102 18.81 4.92 13.20
CA THR A 102 18.24 4.92 14.56
C THR A 102 17.66 6.27 14.95
N ALA A 103 18.24 7.38 14.49
CA ALA A 103 17.69 8.72 14.73
C ALA A 103 16.38 8.98 13.94
N MET A 104 16.09 8.21 12.89
CA MET A 104 14.84 8.29 12.14
C MET A 104 13.70 7.49 12.79
N LEU A 105 14.01 6.59 13.71
CA LEU A 105 13.00 5.77 14.38
C LEU A 105 12.17 6.64 15.33
N GLY A 106 10.85 6.55 15.18
CA GLY A 106 9.88 7.19 16.06
C GLY A 106 9.55 6.34 17.28
N ASP A 107 8.76 6.90 18.19
CA ASP A 107 8.20 6.13 19.31
C ASP A 107 7.10 5.20 18.81
N ARG A 108 7.14 3.93 19.23
CA ARG A 108 6.29 2.87 18.68
C ARG A 108 5.18 2.50 19.65
N ALA A 109 3.95 2.39 19.12
CA ALA A 109 2.80 1.99 19.92
C ALA A 109 2.92 0.52 20.37
N ASP A 110 2.77 0.31 21.68
CA ASP A 110 3.21 -0.91 22.36
C ASP A 110 2.07 -1.93 22.49
N ALA A 111 1.68 -2.55 21.36
CA ALA A 111 0.58 -3.53 21.31
C ALA A 111 1.09 -4.99 21.27
N PRO A 112 0.54 -5.92 22.09
CA PRO A 112 1.10 -7.28 22.27
C PRO A 112 1.26 -8.12 20.99
N GLY A 113 0.28 -8.09 20.07
CA GLY A 113 0.33 -8.84 18.82
C GLY A 113 1.38 -8.32 17.83
N VAL A 114 1.83 -7.08 18.02
CA VAL A 114 2.80 -6.39 17.16
C VAL A 114 4.24 -6.70 17.61
N ARG A 115 4.44 -7.26 18.82
CA ARG A 115 5.76 -7.58 19.40
C ARG A 115 6.27 -8.99 19.14
N LEU A 116 5.45 -9.90 18.59
CA LEU A 116 5.85 -11.30 18.41
C LEU A 116 7.10 -11.44 17.50
N PRO A 117 7.17 -10.78 16.33
CA PRO A 117 8.38 -10.79 15.51
C PRO A 117 9.61 -10.20 16.21
N SER A 118 9.43 -9.15 17.02
CA SER A 118 10.51 -8.53 17.78
C SER A 118 11.10 -9.48 18.83
N ILE A 119 10.23 -10.23 19.52
CA ILE A 119 10.65 -11.22 20.53
C ILE A 119 11.39 -12.39 19.87
N THR A 120 10.87 -12.93 18.77
CA THR A 120 11.53 -14.04 18.07
C THR A 120 12.83 -13.60 17.42
N ALA A 121 12.89 -12.39 16.86
CA ALA A 121 14.11 -11.78 16.34
C ALA A 121 15.18 -11.64 17.43
N ALA A 122 14.81 -11.09 18.61
CA ALA A 122 15.73 -10.96 19.74
C ALA A 122 16.33 -12.31 20.16
N ALA A 123 15.50 -13.35 20.25
CA ALA A 123 15.95 -14.69 20.61
C ALA A 123 16.92 -15.28 19.58
N LYS A 124 16.61 -15.13 18.28
CA LYS A 124 17.49 -15.59 17.19
C LYS A 124 18.83 -14.84 17.18
N ILE A 125 18.81 -13.52 17.34
CA ILE A 125 20.00 -12.68 17.42
C ILE A 125 20.88 -13.08 18.61
N ALA A 126 20.28 -13.40 19.76
CA ALA A 126 21.01 -13.76 20.97
C ALA A 126 21.73 -15.11 20.89
N VAL A 127 21.22 -16.04 20.07
CA VAL A 127 21.80 -17.39 19.91
C VAL A 127 22.75 -17.48 18.71
N ALA A 128 22.67 -16.54 17.77
CA ALA A 128 23.52 -16.53 16.59
C ALA A 128 25.01 -16.25 16.94
N ASP A 129 25.91 -16.94 16.25
CA ASP A 129 27.37 -16.78 16.37
C ASP A 129 27.87 -15.44 15.80
N GLY A 130 26.99 -14.71 15.10
CA GLY A 130 27.30 -13.41 14.54
C GLY A 130 26.14 -12.80 13.75
N PRO A 131 26.29 -11.54 13.33
CA PRO A 131 25.20 -10.78 12.71
C PRO A 131 24.79 -11.32 11.34
N ALA A 132 25.72 -11.91 10.58
CA ALA A 132 25.41 -12.57 9.30
C ALA A 132 24.51 -13.81 9.49
N GLN A 133 24.86 -14.69 10.43
CA GLN A 133 24.07 -15.87 10.76
C GLN A 133 22.71 -15.49 11.35
N ALA A 134 22.65 -14.45 12.19
CA ALA A 134 21.39 -13.92 12.68
C ALA A 134 20.46 -13.55 11.51
N LEU A 135 20.95 -12.80 10.51
CA LEU A 135 20.16 -12.44 9.33
C LEU A 135 19.63 -13.67 8.61
N GLU A 136 20.44 -14.70 8.37
CA GLU A 136 19.99 -15.93 7.71
C GLU A 136 18.78 -16.58 8.39
N TRP A 137 18.68 -16.47 9.72
CA TRP A 137 17.56 -17.03 10.49
C TRP A 137 16.34 -16.12 10.58
N LEU A 138 16.50 -14.81 10.37
CA LEU A 138 15.39 -13.86 10.44
C LEU A 138 14.52 -13.94 9.18
N ASP A 139 13.22 -14.08 9.39
CA ASP A 139 12.20 -13.96 8.34
C ASP A 139 11.91 -12.49 7.97
N ALA A 140 10.98 -12.27 7.04
CA ALA A 140 10.66 -10.92 6.57
C ALA A 140 10.05 -10.03 7.67
N HIS A 141 9.23 -10.58 8.57
CA HIS A 141 8.61 -9.82 9.65
C HIS A 141 9.61 -9.48 10.75
N GLU A 142 10.52 -10.41 11.05
CA GLU A 142 11.58 -10.23 12.02
C GLU A 142 12.65 -9.24 11.54
N ARG A 143 12.99 -9.25 10.24
CA ARG A 143 13.86 -8.24 9.63
C ARG A 143 13.23 -6.86 9.66
N LEU A 144 11.92 -6.77 9.47
CA LEU A 144 11.19 -5.52 9.59
C LEU A 144 11.21 -5.01 11.04
N ALA A 145 11.02 -5.89 12.02
CA ALA A 145 11.16 -5.54 13.44
C ALA A 145 12.60 -5.08 13.79
N LEU A 146 13.62 -5.73 13.22
CA LEU A 146 15.03 -5.36 13.42
C LEU A 146 15.35 -3.94 12.93
N VAL A 147 14.76 -3.50 11.81
CA VAL A 147 14.95 -2.13 11.33
C VAL A 147 14.03 -1.12 12.01
N ASP A 148 12.92 -1.54 12.60
CA ASP A 148 11.95 -0.66 13.28
C ASP A 148 12.33 -0.38 14.75
N GLU A 149 13.14 -1.24 15.38
CA GLU A 149 13.50 -1.14 16.81
C GLU A 149 14.99 -0.89 17.04
N ALA A 150 15.32 0.28 17.58
CA ALA A 150 16.71 0.68 17.87
C ALA A 150 17.45 -0.30 18.79
N ALA A 151 16.75 -0.87 19.77
CA ALA A 151 17.33 -1.80 20.72
C ALA A 151 17.67 -3.16 20.07
N LEU A 152 16.84 -3.65 19.15
CA LEU A 152 17.15 -4.85 18.36
C LEU A 152 18.35 -4.62 17.44
N LEU A 153 18.38 -3.47 16.76
CA LEU A 153 19.48 -3.11 15.89
C LEU A 153 20.81 -3.04 16.66
N ALA A 154 20.80 -2.43 17.85
CA ALA A 154 21.97 -2.38 18.73
C ALA A 154 22.42 -3.78 19.18
N ALA A 155 21.48 -4.66 19.56
CA ALA A 155 21.76 -6.03 19.97
C ALA A 155 22.39 -6.85 18.84
N TRP A 156 21.87 -6.71 17.63
CA TRP A 156 22.38 -7.38 16.44
C TRP A 156 23.79 -6.92 16.06
N ARG A 157 24.03 -5.59 16.04
CA ARG A 157 25.37 -5.03 15.80
C ARG A 157 26.40 -5.39 16.88
N GLY A 158 25.95 -5.55 18.12
CA GLY A 158 26.78 -5.92 19.26
C GLY A 158 27.17 -7.40 19.33
N GLY A 159 26.80 -8.22 18.35
CA GLY A 159 27.16 -9.64 18.29
C GLY A 159 26.36 -10.52 19.26
N GLY A 160 25.07 -10.25 19.43
CA GLY A 160 24.14 -11.15 20.12
C GLY A 160 24.17 -11.10 21.65
N LYS A 161 25.00 -10.25 22.26
CA LYS A 161 25.16 -10.19 23.74
C LYS A 161 24.24 -9.19 24.45
N ALA A 162 23.10 -8.82 23.87
CA ALA A 162 22.09 -8.11 24.65
C ALA A 162 21.24 -9.15 25.42
N PRO A 163 21.07 -9.01 26.75
CA PRO A 163 20.24 -9.94 27.49
C PRO A 163 18.80 -9.83 26.97
N VAL A 164 18.24 -10.97 26.52
CA VAL A 164 16.84 -11.15 26.12
C VAL A 164 15.83 -10.58 27.14
N ILE A 165 16.29 -10.35 28.38
CA ILE A 165 15.53 -9.84 29.52
C ILE A 165 15.47 -8.29 29.56
N ALA A 166 16.39 -7.56 28.92
CA ALA A 166 16.39 -6.09 28.93
C ALA A 166 15.40 -5.46 27.93
N LEU A 167 15.12 -6.14 26.82
CA LEU A 167 14.13 -5.69 25.82
C LEU A 167 12.67 -5.78 26.33
N ALA A 168 12.42 -6.55 27.37
CA ALA A 168 11.12 -6.56 28.08
C ALA A 168 11.01 -5.45 29.14
N ALA A 169 12.10 -4.74 29.43
CA ALA A 169 12.21 -3.83 30.58
C ALA A 169 12.63 -2.40 30.24
N SER A 170 13.14 -2.12 29.03
CA SER A 170 13.35 -0.75 28.54
C SER A 170 12.01 -0.18 28.07
N ARG A 171 11.35 0.50 29.01
CA ARG A 171 10.10 1.26 28.86
C ARG A 171 10.34 2.58 28.16
#